data_AF-A0A076H9E9-F1
#
_entry.id   AF-A0A076H9E9-F1
#
_cell.length_a   1.000
_cell.length_b   1.000
_cell.length_c   1.000
_cell.angle_alpha   90.00
_cell.angle_beta   90.00
_cell.angle_gamma   90.00
#
_symmetry.space_group_name_H-M   'P 1'
#
loop_
_entity.id
_entity.type
_entity.pdbx_description
1 polymer ?
#
loop_
_entity_poly.entity_id
_entity_poly.type
_entity_poly.pdbx_seq_one_letter_code
_entity_poly.pdbx_strand_id
1 'polypeptide(L)'
;MTLRCADTHVCEVSIRSADRRTLVDLLSDPQATMEALLDRKKLTSLPGHRFRYQSSPYRILSFNLQPEVVFAAVWTGQALQIEFERCEIHGLGGVQKAVSFECRATLTPFESLIRASASAELALASRQALFILPDAMILSIGRKSLQLVFARLERRCQKRLRKAVMQRR
;
A
#
# COMPACT_ATOMS: atom_id res chain seq x y z
N MET A 1 -2.53 -10.66 24.81
CA MET A 1 -1.65 -9.50 24.56
C MET A 1 -1.58 -9.31 23.05
N THR A 2 -1.43 -8.09 22.55
CA THR A 2 -1.33 -7.83 21.10
C THR A 2 -0.08 -7.01 20.88
N LEU A 3 0.85 -7.53 20.08
CA LEU A 3 2.05 -6.78 19.68
C LEU A 3 1.69 -5.91 18.49
N ARG A 4 2.10 -4.65 18.52
CA ARG A 4 1.81 -3.68 17.45
C ARG A 4 3.08 -2.95 17.05
N CYS A 5 3.22 -2.69 15.76
CA CYS A 5 4.18 -1.73 15.24
C CYS A 5 3.50 -0.88 14.18
N ALA A 6 3.74 0.41 14.22
CA ALA A 6 3.22 1.38 13.27
C ALA A 6 4.37 2.24 12.77
N ASP A 7 4.24 2.70 11.53
CA ASP A 7 5.24 3.55 10.89
C ASP A 7 4.57 4.42 9.81
N THR A 8 5.24 5.49 9.41
CA THR A 8 4.77 6.43 8.40
C THR A 8 5.85 6.68 7.36
N HIS A 9 5.45 6.89 6.11
CA HIS A 9 6.36 7.17 5.02
C HIS A 9 5.85 8.30 4.16
N VAL A 10 6.76 9.17 3.73
CA VAL A 10 6.46 10.23 2.76
C VAL A 10 7.50 10.15 1.64
N CYS A 11 7.03 10.23 0.40
CA CYS A 11 7.91 10.37 -0.76
C CYS A 11 7.33 11.37 -1.75
N GLU A 12 8.21 12.04 -2.49
CA GLU A 12 7.83 13.00 -3.52
C GLU A 12 8.19 12.44 -4.91
N VAL A 13 7.22 12.45 -5.81
CA VAL A 13 7.39 12.05 -7.20
C VAL A 13 7.45 13.31 -8.03
N SER A 14 8.65 13.74 -8.40
CA SER A 14 8.85 14.87 -9.29
C SER A 14 8.48 14.49 -10.73
N ILE A 15 7.58 15.27 -11.34
CA ILE A 15 7.10 15.12 -12.71
C ILE A 15 7.21 16.48 -13.41
N ARG A 16 8.46 16.89 -13.70
CA ARG A 16 8.81 18.20 -14.31
C ARG A 16 8.05 18.55 -15.59
N SER A 17 7.47 17.55 -16.24
CA SER A 17 6.76 17.66 -17.49
C SER A 17 5.24 17.87 -17.31
N ALA A 18 4.70 17.75 -16.10
CA ALA A 18 3.27 17.89 -15.88
C ALA A 18 2.94 19.20 -15.14
N ASP A 19 1.90 19.88 -15.60
CA ASP A 19 1.26 20.94 -14.81
C ASP A 19 0.36 20.32 -13.74
N ARG A 20 -0.02 21.13 -12.75
CA ARG A 20 -0.91 20.67 -11.68
C ARG A 20 -2.24 20.13 -12.19
N ARG A 21 -2.80 20.70 -13.26
CA ARG A 21 -4.09 20.27 -13.83
C ARG A 21 -4.04 18.81 -14.30
N THR A 22 -3.00 18.44 -15.05
CA THR A 22 -2.79 17.05 -15.52
C THR A 22 -2.68 16.08 -14.34
N LEU A 23 -2.03 16.50 -13.24
CA LEU A 23 -1.92 15.67 -12.04
C LEU A 23 -3.27 15.52 -11.32
N VAL A 24 -4.06 16.59 -11.24
CA VAL A 24 -5.43 16.54 -10.71
C VAL A 24 -6.29 15.63 -11.56
N ASP A 25 -6.29 15.79 -12.89
CA ASP A 25 -7.11 14.99 -13.81
C ASP A 25 -6.80 13.48 -13.70
N LEU A 26 -5.55 13.11 -13.46
CA LEU A 26 -5.19 11.72 -13.14
C LEU A 26 -5.76 11.31 -11.78
N LEU A 27 -5.41 12.04 -10.71
CA LEU A 27 -5.73 11.65 -9.33
C LEU A 27 -7.23 11.73 -9.00
N SER A 28 -8.00 12.56 -9.70
CA SER A 28 -9.46 12.64 -9.57
C SER A 28 -10.19 11.45 -10.21
N ASP A 29 -9.47 10.60 -10.94
CA ASP A 29 -9.93 9.32 -11.44
C ASP A 29 -9.25 8.18 -10.64
N PRO A 30 -9.89 7.69 -9.55
CA PRO A 30 -9.32 6.62 -8.73
C PRO A 30 -9.06 5.34 -9.53
N GLN A 31 -9.90 5.00 -10.51
CA GLN A 31 -9.73 3.80 -11.32
C GLN A 31 -8.43 3.89 -12.11
N ALA A 32 -8.27 4.96 -12.89
CA ALA A 32 -7.07 5.14 -13.69
C ALA A 32 -5.81 5.28 -12.83
N THR A 33 -5.90 5.97 -11.69
CA THR A 33 -4.77 6.12 -10.78
C THR A 33 -4.34 4.77 -10.19
N MET A 34 -5.29 3.94 -9.77
CA MET A 34 -4.96 2.62 -9.22
C MET A 34 -4.42 1.67 -10.29
N GLU A 35 -4.95 1.68 -11.51
CA GLU A 35 -4.39 0.92 -12.63
C GLU A 35 -2.98 1.38 -13.03
N ALA A 36 -2.70 2.68 -12.89
CA ALA A 36 -1.37 3.23 -13.09
C ALA A 36 -0.40 2.76 -12.00
N LEU A 37 -0.78 2.92 -10.73
CA LEU A 37 0.07 2.63 -9.57
C LEU A 37 0.28 1.12 -9.35
N LEU A 38 -0.76 0.32 -9.55
CA LEU A 38 -0.82 -1.12 -9.26
C LEU A 38 -0.91 -1.93 -10.55
N ASP A 39 -0.46 -3.18 -10.51
CA ASP A 39 -0.46 -4.05 -11.70
C ASP A 39 -1.91 -4.34 -12.10
N ARG A 40 -2.34 -3.85 -13.27
CA ARG A 40 -3.72 -3.97 -13.76
C ARG A 40 -4.18 -5.43 -13.82
N LYS A 41 -3.28 -6.37 -14.12
CA LYS A 41 -3.61 -7.81 -14.16
C LYS A 41 -3.92 -8.40 -12.77
N LYS A 42 -3.56 -7.66 -11.72
CA LYS A 42 -3.70 -8.05 -10.31
C LYS A 42 -4.68 -7.16 -9.56
N LEU A 43 -5.32 -6.22 -10.27
CA LEU A 43 -6.25 -5.27 -9.72
C LEU A 43 -7.64 -5.60 -10.27
N THR A 44 -8.60 -5.77 -9.39
CA THR A 44 -10.01 -5.96 -9.73
C THR A 44 -10.81 -4.83 -9.12
N SER A 45 -11.58 -4.13 -9.94
CA SER A 45 -12.49 -3.08 -9.47
C SER A 45 -13.70 -3.70 -8.80
N LEU A 46 -14.12 -3.11 -7.70
CA LEU A 46 -15.31 -3.45 -6.93
C LEU A 46 -16.28 -2.26 -6.90
N PRO A 47 -17.57 -2.45 -6.59
CA PRO A 47 -18.52 -1.36 -6.46
C PRO A 47 -18.13 -0.36 -5.37
N GLY A 48 -18.38 0.93 -5.62
CA GLY A 48 -18.19 2.02 -4.65
C GLY A 48 -16.74 2.47 -4.49
N HIS A 49 -16.00 2.65 -5.58
CA HIS A 49 -14.58 3.06 -5.58
C HIS A 49 -13.67 2.15 -4.75
N ARG A 50 -14.03 0.87 -4.69
CA ARG A 50 -13.25 -0.16 -4.01
C ARG A 50 -12.49 -1.00 -5.00
N PHE A 51 -11.41 -1.60 -4.52
CA PHE A 51 -10.48 -2.36 -5.32
C PHE A 51 -10.00 -3.57 -4.53
N ARG A 52 -9.86 -4.70 -5.22
CA ARG A 52 -9.13 -5.86 -4.73
C ARG A 52 -7.80 -5.93 -5.45
N TYR A 53 -6.70 -6.00 -4.70
CA TYR A 53 -5.36 -6.17 -5.22
C TYR A 53 -4.71 -7.42 -4.65
N GLN A 54 -4.31 -8.34 -5.52
CA GLN A 54 -3.59 -9.54 -5.14
C GLN A 54 -2.13 -9.43 -5.57
N SER A 55 -1.21 -9.41 -4.62
CA SER A 55 0.22 -9.31 -4.96
C SER A 55 0.76 -10.61 -5.58
N SER A 56 1.91 -10.52 -6.26
CA SER A 56 2.66 -11.73 -6.62
C SER A 56 3.21 -12.39 -5.35
N PRO A 57 3.24 -13.73 -5.27
CA PRO A 57 3.91 -14.43 -4.19
C PRO A 57 5.37 -14.00 -4.06
N TYR A 58 5.86 -13.90 -2.83
CA TYR A 58 7.27 -13.62 -2.54
C TYR A 58 7.72 -14.33 -1.27
N ARG A 59 9.00 -14.71 -1.22
CA ARG A 59 9.57 -15.43 -0.08
C ARG A 59 10.09 -14.46 0.98
N ILE A 60 9.73 -14.69 2.24
CA ILE A 60 10.38 -14.11 3.43
C ILE A 60 10.75 -15.26 4.35
N LEU A 61 12.04 -15.43 4.65
CA LEU A 61 12.53 -16.57 5.43
C LEU A 61 12.03 -17.90 4.82
N SER A 62 11.35 -18.73 5.61
CA SER A 62 10.71 -19.98 5.20
C SER A 62 9.29 -19.80 4.66
N PHE A 63 8.72 -18.60 4.71
CA PHE A 63 7.34 -18.33 4.29
C PHE A 63 7.27 -17.88 2.83
N ASN A 64 6.26 -18.38 2.09
CA ASN A 64 5.92 -17.91 0.76
C ASN A 64 4.65 -17.05 0.85
N LEU A 65 4.83 -15.75 0.95
CA LEU A 65 3.75 -14.81 1.27
C LEU A 65 3.05 -14.31 0.02
N GLN A 66 1.72 -14.19 0.10
CA GLN A 66 0.93 -13.52 -0.92
C GLN A 66 -0.13 -12.63 -0.25
N PRO A 67 0.17 -11.36 -0.01
CA PRO A 67 -0.81 -10.37 0.41
C PRO A 67 -1.92 -10.18 -0.63
N GLU A 68 -3.14 -10.12 -0.13
CA GLU A 68 -4.34 -9.68 -0.80
C GLU A 68 -4.96 -8.53 0.00
N VAL A 69 -5.39 -7.48 -0.69
CA VAL A 69 -5.90 -6.27 -0.06
C VAL A 69 -7.20 -5.85 -0.73
N VAL A 70 -8.21 -5.54 0.07
CA VAL A 70 -9.37 -4.75 -0.34
C VAL A 70 -9.21 -3.34 0.22
N PHE A 71 -9.36 -2.33 -0.64
CA PHE A 71 -9.19 -0.93 -0.25
C PHE A 71 -10.14 -0.02 -1.04
N ALA A 72 -10.51 1.10 -0.43
CA ALA A 72 -11.20 2.19 -1.10
C ALA A 72 -10.19 3.23 -1.59
N ALA A 73 -10.44 3.85 -2.73
CA ALA A 73 -9.70 5.02 -3.19
C ALA A 73 -10.66 6.13 -3.63
N VAL A 74 -10.63 7.28 -2.94
CA VAL A 74 -11.61 8.36 -3.11
C VAL A 74 -10.90 9.69 -3.27
N TRP A 75 -11.28 10.44 -4.31
CA TRP A 75 -10.83 11.80 -4.52
C TRP A 75 -11.63 12.77 -3.64
N THR A 76 -10.97 13.57 -2.83
CA THR A 76 -11.60 14.51 -1.89
C THR A 76 -11.67 15.96 -2.40
N GLY A 77 -11.41 16.19 -3.68
CA GLY A 77 -11.26 17.53 -4.27
C GLY A 77 -9.84 18.07 -4.20
N GLN A 78 -9.02 17.59 -3.26
CA GLN A 78 -7.63 18.05 -3.07
C GLN A 78 -6.61 16.92 -3.12
N ALA A 79 -6.97 15.71 -2.68
CA ALA A 79 -6.08 14.56 -2.65
C ALA A 79 -6.85 13.28 -2.96
N LEU A 80 -6.14 12.28 -3.47
CA LEU A 80 -6.66 10.92 -3.56
C LEU A 80 -6.35 10.22 -2.24
N GLN A 81 -7.37 9.90 -1.47
CA GLN A 81 -7.27 9.12 -0.25
C GLN A 81 -7.41 7.63 -0.57
N ILE A 82 -6.60 6.80 0.06
CA ILE A 82 -6.59 5.35 -0.10
C ILE A 82 -6.64 4.74 1.29
N GLU A 83 -7.64 3.89 1.55
CA GLU A 83 -7.82 3.25 2.86
C GLU A 83 -8.02 1.75 2.68
N PHE A 84 -7.19 0.96 3.37
CA PHE A 84 -7.29 -0.49 3.34
C PHE A 84 -8.41 -0.92 4.28
N GLU A 85 -9.42 -1.58 3.72
CA GLU A 85 -10.57 -2.10 4.47
C GLU A 85 -10.30 -3.51 5.00
N ARG A 86 -9.53 -4.30 4.24
CA ARG A 86 -9.15 -5.67 4.60
C ARG A 86 -7.81 -6.01 3.99
N CYS A 87 -6.96 -6.65 4.77
CA CYS A 87 -5.73 -7.26 4.28
C CYS A 87 -5.63 -8.70 4.77
N GLU A 88 -5.40 -9.62 3.84
CA GLU A 88 -5.08 -11.01 4.14
C GLU A 88 -3.67 -11.33 3.65
N ILE A 89 -2.86 -11.95 4.50
CA ILE A 89 -1.51 -12.35 4.14
C ILE A 89 -1.48 -13.87 4.03
N HIS A 90 -1.70 -14.38 2.82
CA HIS A 90 -1.65 -15.81 2.55
C HIS A 90 -0.21 -16.34 2.70
N GLY A 91 -0.08 -17.61 3.09
CA GLY A 91 1.22 -18.30 3.19
C GLY A 91 1.93 -18.16 4.53
N LEU A 92 1.26 -17.57 5.54
CA LEU A 92 1.71 -17.54 6.94
C LEU A 92 1.35 -18.82 7.71
N GLY A 93 0.52 -19.71 7.16
CA GLY A 93 0.06 -20.90 7.87
C GLY A 93 -0.86 -20.56 9.05
N GLY A 94 -0.73 -21.28 10.16
CA GLY A 94 -1.64 -21.16 11.32
C GLY A 94 -1.68 -19.76 11.97
N VAL A 95 -0.70 -18.90 11.71
CA VAL A 95 -0.62 -17.54 12.30
C VAL A 95 -1.37 -16.50 11.47
N GLN A 96 -1.85 -16.84 10.26
CA GLN A 96 -2.47 -15.88 9.34
C GLN A 96 -3.62 -15.09 9.99
N LYS A 97 -4.47 -15.78 10.78
CA LYS A 97 -5.61 -15.15 11.47
C LYS A 97 -5.19 -14.27 12.66
N ALA A 98 -3.95 -14.41 13.13
CA ALA A 98 -3.41 -13.63 14.23
C ALA A 98 -2.78 -12.32 13.76
N VAL A 99 -2.54 -12.15 12.45
CA VAL A 99 -1.94 -10.94 11.87
C VAL A 99 -3.02 -10.03 11.29
N SER A 100 -3.02 -8.77 11.70
CA SER A 100 -3.78 -7.72 11.04
C SER A 100 -2.85 -6.64 10.50
N PHE A 101 -3.20 -6.10 9.33
CA PHE A 101 -2.47 -5.04 8.67
C PHE A 101 -3.44 -3.94 8.25
N GLU A 102 -3.16 -2.72 8.68
CA GLU A 102 -3.92 -1.52 8.36
C GLU A 102 -3.02 -0.54 7.61
N CYS A 103 -3.56 0.14 6.61
CA CYS A 103 -2.81 1.12 5.83
C CYS A 103 -3.74 2.21 5.31
N ARG A 104 -3.31 3.45 5.48
CA ARG A 104 -3.93 4.64 4.91
C ARG A 104 -2.87 5.41 4.14
N ALA A 105 -3.23 5.91 2.97
CA ALA A 105 -2.34 6.69 2.13
C ALA A 105 -3.06 7.84 1.45
N THR A 106 -2.30 8.86 1.08
CA THR A 106 -2.78 10.03 0.36
C THR A 106 -1.82 10.38 -0.77
N LEU A 107 -2.35 10.65 -1.96
CA LEU A 107 -1.62 11.25 -3.07
C LEU A 107 -2.13 12.68 -3.27
N THR A 108 -1.24 13.66 -3.08
CA THR A 108 -1.57 15.08 -3.19
C THR A 108 -0.82 15.68 -4.39
N PRO A 109 -1.52 16.25 -5.38
CA PRO A 109 -0.89 16.95 -6.48
C PRO A 109 -0.46 18.36 -6.07
N PHE A 110 0.75 18.74 -6.47
CA PHE A 110 1.30 20.08 -6.42
C PHE A 110 1.84 20.47 -7.80
N GLU A 111 2.45 21.64 -7.95
CA GLU A 111 3.08 22.02 -9.22
C GLU A 111 4.20 21.04 -9.59
N SER A 112 4.03 20.34 -10.71
CA SER A 112 4.99 19.37 -11.26
C SER A 112 5.48 18.29 -10.28
N LEU A 113 4.73 17.98 -9.24
CA LEU A 113 5.06 16.92 -8.29
C LEU A 113 3.80 16.31 -7.66
N ILE A 114 3.89 15.04 -7.29
CA ILE A 114 2.91 14.38 -6.43
C ILE A 114 3.60 14.02 -5.12
N ARG A 115 3.04 14.45 -3.99
CA ARG A 115 3.46 13.96 -2.67
C ARG A 115 2.61 12.76 -2.29
N ALA A 116 3.28 11.65 -1.98
CA ALA A 116 2.64 10.44 -1.49
C ALA A 116 2.98 10.27 0.00
N SER A 117 1.96 10.21 0.84
CA SER A 117 2.09 9.94 2.27
C SER A 117 1.36 8.65 2.61
N ALA A 118 1.92 7.84 3.51
CA ALA A 118 1.30 6.61 3.99
C ALA A 118 1.56 6.41 5.48
N SER A 119 0.57 5.85 6.17
CA SER A 119 0.68 5.33 7.53
C SER A 119 0.24 3.88 7.52
N ALA A 120 1.00 3.00 8.16
CA ALA A 120 0.66 1.59 8.23
C ALA A 120 0.89 1.05 9.64
N GLU A 121 0.05 0.11 10.05
CA GLU A 121 0.16 -0.63 11.30
C GLU A 121 0.09 -2.13 11.04
N LEU A 122 0.95 -2.88 11.73
CA LEU A 122 0.91 -4.33 11.79
C LEU A 122 0.67 -4.74 13.24
N ALA A 123 -0.38 -5.53 13.47
CA ALA A 123 -0.66 -6.11 14.78
C ALA A 123 -0.63 -7.64 14.73
N LEU A 124 -0.14 -8.25 15.81
CA LEU A 124 -0.09 -9.70 16.02
C LEU A 124 -0.78 -10.04 17.34
N ALA A 125 -1.88 -10.80 17.28
CA ALA A 125 -2.54 -11.34 18.46
C ALA A 125 -1.69 -12.45 19.08
N SER A 126 -1.19 -12.23 20.31
CA SER A 126 -0.15 -13.07 20.93
C SER A 126 -0.60 -14.45 21.37
N ARG A 127 -1.90 -14.79 21.28
CA ARG A 127 -2.46 -15.93 22.03
C ARG A 127 -2.68 -17.22 21.25
N GLN A 128 -2.50 -17.26 19.93
CA GLN A 128 -2.96 -18.44 19.18
C GLN A 128 -2.02 -19.03 18.12
N ALA A 129 -0.77 -18.58 17.94
CA ALA A 129 0.07 -19.28 16.95
C ALA A 129 1.60 -19.17 17.13
N LEU A 130 2.20 -20.33 17.44
CA LEU A 130 3.41 -20.93 16.84
C LEU A 130 4.80 -20.27 16.97
N PHE A 131 4.97 -19.06 17.52
CA PHE A 131 6.31 -18.47 17.63
C PHE A 131 6.87 -18.54 19.05
N ILE A 132 7.96 -19.30 19.23
CA ILE A 132 8.87 -19.28 20.40
C ILE A 132 9.76 -18.00 20.37
N LEU A 133 9.44 -17.03 19.50
CA LEU A 133 10.27 -15.84 19.31
C LEU A 133 9.98 -14.82 20.42
N PRO A 134 11.01 -14.18 20.99
CA PRO A 134 10.81 -13.06 21.92
C PRO A 134 10.05 -11.90 21.27
N ASP A 135 9.22 -11.21 22.04
CA ASP A 135 8.42 -10.06 21.58
C ASP A 135 9.27 -9.01 20.85
N ALA A 136 10.47 -8.71 21.35
CA ALA A 136 11.40 -7.77 20.72
C ALA A 136 11.79 -8.19 19.29
N MET A 137 11.94 -9.49 19.05
CA MET A 137 12.26 -10.04 17.74
C MET A 137 11.04 -9.94 16.80
N ILE A 138 9.85 -10.26 17.30
CA ILE A 138 8.59 -10.12 16.55
C ILE A 138 8.38 -8.67 16.12
N LEU A 139 8.56 -7.72 17.03
CA LEU A 139 8.45 -6.29 16.73
C LEU A 139 9.49 -5.82 15.69
N SER A 140 10.71 -6.34 15.76
CA SER A 140 11.76 -6.04 14.77
C SER A 140 11.38 -6.55 13.37
N ILE A 141 10.87 -7.78 13.27
CA ILE A 141 10.36 -8.36 12.01
C ILE A 141 9.19 -7.52 11.48
N GLY A 142 8.27 -7.11 12.36
CA GLY A 142 7.14 -6.26 12.00
C GLY A 142 7.58 -4.93 11.40
N ARG A 143 8.48 -4.20 12.10
CA ARG A 143 9.06 -2.94 11.60
C ARG A 143 9.77 -3.14 10.25
N LYS A 144 10.56 -4.20 10.11
CA LYS A 144 11.24 -4.48 8.84
C LYS A 144 10.26 -4.75 7.70
N SER A 145 9.15 -5.43 8.01
CA SER A 145 8.09 -5.69 7.06
C SER A 145 7.41 -4.39 6.60
N LEU A 146 7.10 -3.47 7.52
CA LEU A 146 6.56 -2.14 7.18
C LEU A 146 7.51 -1.36 6.26
N GLN A 147 8.81 -1.32 6.58
CA GLN A 147 9.82 -0.69 5.72
C GLN A 147 9.84 -1.28 4.29
N LEU A 148 9.73 -2.61 4.16
CA LEU A 148 9.68 -3.27 2.86
C LEU A 148 8.40 -2.92 2.08
N VAL A 149 7.26 -2.78 2.77
CA VAL A 149 6.00 -2.33 2.16
C VAL A 149 6.16 -0.91 1.62
N PHE A 150 6.65 0.03 2.45
CA PHE A 150 6.86 1.41 2.02
C PHE A 150 7.84 1.52 0.86
N ALA A 151 8.98 0.81 0.92
CA ALA A 151 9.95 0.80 -0.17
C ALA A 151 9.37 0.25 -1.48
N ARG A 152 8.37 -0.65 -1.43
CA ARG A 152 7.66 -1.15 -2.62
C ARG A 152 6.65 -0.13 -3.14
N LEU A 153 5.90 0.53 -2.25
CA LEU A 153 4.93 1.58 -2.61
C LEU A 153 5.65 2.78 -3.24
N GLU A 154 6.74 3.25 -2.64
CA GLU A 154 7.55 4.33 -3.19
C GLU A 154 8.08 3.98 -4.58
N ARG A 155 8.66 2.77 -4.77
CA ARG A 155 9.13 2.33 -6.08
C ARG A 155 8.02 2.35 -7.13
N ARG A 156 6.78 2.03 -6.78
CA ARG A 156 5.62 2.12 -7.68
C ARG A 156 5.27 3.57 -8.00
N CYS A 157 5.29 4.45 -7.01
CA CYS A 157 5.08 5.88 -7.21
C CYS A 157 6.14 6.45 -8.18
N GLN A 158 7.42 6.20 -7.91
CA GLN A 158 8.53 6.73 -8.73
C GLN A 158 8.54 6.21 -10.17
N LYS A 159 8.22 4.92 -10.38
CA LYS A 159 8.29 4.31 -11.72
C LYS A 159 6.99 4.42 -12.50
N ARG A 160 5.86 4.11 -11.88
CA ARG A 160 4.61 3.86 -12.59
C ARG A 160 3.69 5.06 -12.62
N LEU A 161 3.54 5.75 -11.49
CA LEU A 161 2.74 6.97 -11.43
C LEU A 161 3.34 8.04 -12.34
N ARG A 162 4.67 8.24 -12.26
CA ARG A 162 5.41 9.11 -13.17
C ARG A 162 5.18 8.77 -14.65
N LYS A 163 5.22 7.49 -15.00
CA LYS A 163 4.96 7.02 -16.38
C LYS A 163 3.53 7.31 -16.83
N ALA A 164 2.54 7.05 -15.97
CA ALA A 164 1.13 7.25 -16.32
C ALA A 164 0.80 8.72 -16.59
N VAL A 165 1.37 9.64 -15.80
CA VAL A 165 1.23 11.09 -16.06
C VAL A 165 1.85 11.46 -17.41
N MET A 166 3.03 10.94 -17.74
CA MET A 166 3.69 11.23 -19.03
C MET A 166 2.92 10.71 -20.24
N GLN A 167 2.09 9.67 -20.08
CA GLN A 167 1.29 9.07 -21.16
C GLN A 167 -0.07 9.75 -21.39
N ARG A 168 -0.49 10.66 -20.50
CA ARG A 168 -1.75 11.43 -20.61
C ARG A 168 -1.57 12.83 -21.19
N ARG A 169 -0.39 13.12 -21.74
CA ARG A 169 -0.09 14.35 -22.47
C ARG A 169 -0.65 14.30 -23.89
#